data_AF-A0A062GKU8-F1
#
_entry.id   AF-A0A062GKU8-F1
#
_cell.length_a   1.000
_cell.length_b   1.000
_cell.length_c   1.000
_cell.angle_alpha   90.00
_cell.angle_beta   90.00
_cell.angle_gamma   90.00
#
_symmetry.space_group_name_H-M   'P 1'
#
loop_
_entity.id
_entity.type
_entity.pdbx_description
1 polymer ?
#
loop_
_entity_poly.entity_id
_entity_poly.type
_entity_poly.pdbx_seq_one_letter_code
_entity_poly.pdbx_strand_id
1 'polypeptide(L)'
;MVTLIPAFIIFMFSSMFYAGKAEHLPIAIIDQDQSELSRNIEKYLSLNHTVDIKTITASSAEAEQLLNETKIWGYVFIPDGAEKRFVKAQDAQISIAFNQSFFSVGNTISSAMLVSTLNALADYAGQSYLVNSIPYLDVPTAHVKISTLYNPSMSYEFYLEPFMVPAVLHLLLCCCVAFAIGQELKRGTLTAWVNRESFIQGLLAKNLLYSLIFCAWTWVWMFWLVEIRGWFVAGSLSLLLCAQFLLYFAYALISSTVI
;
A
#
# COMPACT_ATOMS: atom_id res chain seq x y z
N MET A 1 -30.34 -2.54 7.23
CA MET A 1 -29.06 -3.15 7.66
C MET A 1 -28.19 -3.48 6.45
N VAL A 2 -28.63 -4.42 5.60
CA VAL A 2 -27.89 -4.93 4.43
C VAL A 2 -27.60 -3.91 3.31
N THR A 3 -28.24 -2.73 3.33
CA THR A 3 -28.01 -1.66 2.36
C THR A 3 -27.17 -0.52 2.95
N LEU A 4 -27.54 -0.03 4.14
CA LEU A 4 -26.87 1.10 4.78
C LEU A 4 -25.46 0.77 5.28
N ILE A 5 -25.23 -0.43 5.82
CA ILE A 5 -23.93 -0.80 6.40
C ILE A 5 -22.87 -0.97 5.30
N PRO A 6 -23.12 -1.70 4.19
CA PRO A 6 -22.16 -1.74 3.08
C PRO A 6 -21.84 -0.36 2.50
N ALA A 7 -22.84 0.50 2.33
CA ALA A 7 -22.65 1.87 1.84
C ALA A 7 -21.71 2.67 2.75
N PHE A 8 -21.93 2.60 4.06
CA PHE A 8 -21.08 3.25 5.05
C PHE A 8 -19.66 2.72 5.04
N ILE A 9 -19.47 1.39 4.93
CA ILE A 9 -18.14 0.76 4.87
C ILE A 9 -17.38 1.20 3.63
N ILE A 10 -18.03 1.20 2.46
CA ILE A 10 -17.43 1.69 1.21
C ILE A 10 -17.03 3.16 1.38
N PHE A 11 -17.96 4.01 1.84
CA PHE A 11 -17.66 5.42 2.05
C PHE A 11 -16.52 5.66 3.03
N MET A 12 -16.51 4.94 4.16
CA MET A 12 -15.47 5.06 5.19
C MET A 12 -14.11 4.68 4.64
N PHE A 13 -13.99 3.53 3.97
CA PHE A 13 -12.71 3.09 3.42
C PHE A 13 -12.25 3.95 2.25
N SER A 14 -13.13 4.28 1.31
CA SER A 14 -12.79 5.18 0.22
C SER A 14 -12.39 6.56 0.74
N SER A 15 -13.02 7.09 1.81
CA SER A 15 -12.59 8.32 2.46
C SER A 15 -11.23 8.19 3.15
N MET A 16 -10.94 7.04 3.77
CA MET A 16 -9.69 6.80 4.47
C MET A 16 -8.51 6.70 3.50
N PHE A 17 -8.73 6.11 2.32
CA PHE A 17 -7.71 5.97 1.28
C PHE A 17 -7.72 7.10 0.25
N TYR A 18 -8.67 8.03 0.31
CA TYR A 18 -8.81 9.11 -0.66
C TYR A 18 -7.52 9.93 -0.86
N ALA A 19 -6.76 10.15 0.23
CA ALA A 19 -5.48 10.84 0.20
C ALA A 19 -4.46 10.12 -0.70
N GLY A 20 -4.61 8.81 -0.90
CA GLY A 20 -3.99 8.03 -1.96
C GLY A 20 -2.51 7.75 -1.78
N LYS A 21 -1.72 8.72 -1.30
CA LYS A 21 -0.26 8.67 -1.17
C LYS A 21 0.16 9.39 0.10
N ALA A 22 1.12 8.82 0.82
CA ALA A 22 1.75 9.48 1.94
C ALA A 22 2.88 10.34 1.40
N GLU A 23 2.73 11.65 1.53
CA GLU A 23 3.68 12.65 1.08
C GLU A 23 4.32 13.33 2.29
N HIS A 24 5.51 13.91 2.12
CA HIS A 24 6.25 14.59 3.19
C HIS A 24 6.49 13.69 4.41
N LEU A 25 6.92 12.45 4.16
CA LEU A 25 7.18 11.49 5.23
C LEU A 25 8.47 11.88 5.97
N PRO A 26 8.42 12.18 7.29
CA PRO A 26 9.58 12.62 8.02
C PRO A 26 10.65 11.53 8.09
N ILE A 27 11.86 11.85 7.65
CA ILE A 27 13.06 11.02 7.74
C ILE A 27 14.17 11.77 8.49
N ALA A 28 15.16 11.04 8.98
CA ALA A 28 16.39 11.62 9.51
C ALA A 28 17.60 11.26 8.64
N ILE A 29 18.63 12.09 8.71
CA ILE A 29 19.95 11.76 8.15
C ILE A 29 20.92 11.66 9.32
N ILE A 30 21.60 10.51 9.42
CA ILE A 30 22.71 10.35 10.36
C ILE A 30 24.00 10.62 9.57
N ASP A 31 24.54 11.83 9.68
CA ASP A 31 25.75 12.25 8.98
C ASP A 31 26.96 12.29 9.92
N GLN A 32 27.81 11.28 9.81
CA GLN A 32 29.10 11.21 10.52
C GLN A 32 30.28 11.66 9.64
N ASP A 33 30.10 11.75 8.32
CA ASP A 33 31.18 12.05 7.37
C ASP A 33 31.33 13.57 7.15
N GLN A 34 30.23 14.33 7.23
CA GLN A 34 30.17 15.80 7.07
C GLN A 34 30.88 16.33 5.80
N SER A 35 30.86 15.50 4.75
CA SER A 35 31.60 15.68 3.51
C SER A 35 30.79 16.38 2.43
N GLU A 36 31.39 16.64 1.27
CA GLU A 36 30.60 17.09 0.11
C GLU A 36 29.65 16.00 -0.39
N LEU A 37 30.03 14.73 -0.24
CA LEU A 37 29.16 13.61 -0.56
C LEU A 37 27.90 13.61 0.31
N SER A 38 28.02 13.83 1.63
CA SER A 38 26.87 13.84 2.53
C SER A 38 25.93 15.01 2.23
N ARG A 39 26.47 16.21 1.96
CA ARG A 39 25.70 17.38 1.52
C ARG A 39 24.96 17.14 0.19
N ASN A 40 25.57 16.38 -0.74
CA ASN A 40 24.88 16.06 -1.99
C ASN A 40 23.71 15.09 -1.76
N ILE A 41 23.88 14.10 -0.87
CA ILE A 41 22.80 13.19 -0.48
C ILE A 41 21.65 13.96 0.17
N GLU A 42 21.94 14.88 1.10
CA GLU A 42 20.95 15.78 1.71
C GLU A 42 20.18 16.58 0.64
N LYS A 43 20.90 17.16 -0.32
CA LYS A 43 20.29 17.92 -1.43
C LYS A 43 19.31 17.06 -2.24
N TYR A 44 19.70 15.86 -2.67
CA TYR A 44 18.79 15.01 -3.46
C TYR A 44 17.61 14.49 -2.65
N LEU A 45 17.79 14.23 -1.36
CA LEU A 45 16.69 13.85 -0.46
C LEU A 45 15.70 15.01 -0.28
N SER A 46 16.17 16.25 -0.12
CA SER A 46 15.30 17.43 0.01
C SER A 46 14.52 17.77 -1.26
N LEU A 47 15.01 17.35 -2.44
CA LEU A 47 14.30 17.50 -3.71
C LEU A 47 13.18 16.46 -3.90
N ASN A 48 13.14 15.40 -3.08
CA ASN A 48 12.16 14.33 -3.21
C ASN A 48 10.91 14.63 -2.36
N HIS A 49 9.84 15.06 -3.02
CA HIS A 49 8.51 15.35 -2.45
C HIS A 49 7.86 14.22 -1.64
N THR A 50 8.39 13.00 -1.70
CA THR A 50 7.88 11.86 -0.91
C THR A 50 8.41 11.89 0.53
N VAL A 51 9.63 12.40 0.73
CA VAL A 51 10.30 12.43 2.03
C VAL A 51 10.52 13.87 2.50
N ASP A 52 10.57 14.06 3.80
CA ASP A 52 10.86 15.35 4.42
C ASP A 52 11.98 15.20 5.44
N ILE A 53 13.05 15.98 5.32
CA ILE A 53 14.20 15.88 6.21
C ILE A 53 13.87 16.62 7.50
N LYS A 54 13.50 15.86 8.55
CA LYS A 54 13.10 16.42 9.84
C LYS A 54 14.29 16.78 10.72
N THR A 55 15.34 15.98 10.67
CA THR A 55 16.52 16.14 11.55
C THR A 55 17.76 15.55 10.88
N ILE A 56 18.88 16.26 11.05
CA ILE A 56 20.21 15.79 10.67
C ILE A 56 21.01 15.71 11.97
N THR A 57 21.54 14.53 12.29
CA THR A 57 22.30 14.28 13.53
C THR A 57 23.52 13.42 13.24
N ALA A 58 24.54 13.46 14.09
CA ALA A 58 25.64 12.49 14.04
C ALA A 58 25.35 11.25 14.91
N SER A 59 24.30 11.31 15.75
CA SER A 59 24.00 10.30 16.76
C SER A 59 22.95 9.29 16.27
N SER A 60 23.35 8.02 16.13
CA SER A 60 22.40 6.93 15.82
C SER A 60 21.34 6.78 16.91
N ALA A 61 21.71 6.98 18.18
CA ALA A 61 20.79 6.85 19.31
C ALA A 61 19.64 7.87 19.24
N GLU A 62 19.93 9.10 18.79
CA GLU A 62 18.90 10.13 18.63
C GLU A 62 17.94 9.77 17.49
N ALA A 63 18.46 9.34 16.34
CA ALA A 63 17.64 8.90 15.22
C ALA A 63 16.77 7.68 15.58
N GLU A 64 17.33 6.70 16.29
CA GLU A 64 16.58 5.53 16.78
C GLU A 64 15.51 5.91 17.80
N GLN A 65 15.79 6.86 18.69
CA GLN A 65 14.77 7.39 19.61
C GLN A 65 13.62 8.04 18.84
N LEU A 66 13.91 8.90 17.86
CA LEU A 66 12.88 9.53 17.03
C LEU A 66 12.08 8.51 16.22
N LEU A 67 12.73 7.42 15.76
CA LEU A 67 12.08 6.32 15.05
C LEU A 67 11.12 5.56 15.98
N ASN A 68 11.55 5.26 17.21
CA ASN A 68 10.74 4.59 18.23
C ASN A 68 9.57 5.46 18.72
N GLU A 69 9.76 6.78 18.77
CA GLU A 69 8.70 7.75 19.06
C GLU A 69 7.76 7.99 17.87
N THR A 70 7.96 7.32 16.73
CA THR A 70 7.17 7.49 15.49
C THR A 70 7.22 8.92 14.95
N LYS A 71 8.27 9.68 15.31
CA LYS A 71 8.50 11.06 14.85
C LYS A 71 9.16 11.11 13.48
N ILE A 72 9.85 10.04 13.11
CA ILE A 72 10.40 9.77 11.77
C ILE A 72 10.00 8.35 11.37
N TRP A 73 10.00 8.06 10.07
CA TRP A 73 9.66 6.72 9.54
C TRP A 73 10.88 5.90 9.10
N GLY A 74 12.03 6.56 8.92
CA GLY A 74 13.30 5.95 8.56
C GLY A 74 14.45 6.95 8.57
N TYR A 75 15.67 6.46 8.33
CA TYR A 75 16.86 7.27 8.26
C TYR A 75 17.89 6.75 7.25
N VAL A 76 18.72 7.66 6.74
CA VAL A 76 19.92 7.34 5.94
C VAL A 76 21.14 7.51 6.84
N PHE A 77 21.97 6.49 6.95
CA PHE A 77 23.20 6.49 7.75
C PHE A 77 24.43 6.60 6.85
N ILE A 78 25.20 7.66 7.05
CA ILE A 78 26.43 7.98 6.32
C ILE A 78 27.59 7.90 7.32
N PRO A 79 28.36 6.78 7.32
CA PRO A 79 29.47 6.60 8.25
C PRO A 79 30.67 7.50 7.93
N ASP A 80 31.48 7.80 8.94
CA ASP A 80 32.75 8.53 8.77
C ASP A 80 33.64 7.88 7.69
N GLY A 81 34.25 8.71 6.85
CA GLY A 81 35.08 8.30 5.73
C GLY A 81 34.32 7.73 4.53
N ALA A 82 33.00 7.89 4.45
CA ALA A 82 32.18 7.43 3.32
C ALA A 82 32.65 8.05 2.01
N GLU A 83 32.88 9.37 1.96
CA GLU A 83 33.43 10.06 0.79
C GLU A 83 34.79 9.48 0.39
N LYS A 84 35.72 9.33 1.35
CA LYS A 84 37.08 8.82 1.07
C LYS A 84 37.05 7.40 0.50
N ARG A 85 36.16 6.54 0.99
CA ARG A 85 35.98 5.17 0.46
C ARG A 85 35.35 5.20 -0.93
N PHE A 86 34.30 6.00 -1.10
CA PHE A 86 33.61 6.14 -2.39
C PHE A 86 34.55 6.62 -3.50
N VAL A 87 35.34 7.67 -3.20
CA VAL A 87 36.40 8.21 -4.06
C VAL A 87 37.41 7.10 -4.40
N LYS A 88 37.80 6.23 -3.47
CA LYS A 88 38.73 5.13 -3.77
C LYS A 88 38.10 3.93 -4.52
N ALA A 89 36.88 4.08 -5.05
CA ALA A 89 36.09 2.98 -5.62
C ALA A 89 35.89 1.81 -4.64
N GLN A 90 35.84 2.11 -3.34
CA GLN A 90 35.52 1.18 -2.26
C GLN A 90 34.09 1.42 -1.79
N ASP A 91 33.52 0.44 -1.10
CA ASP A 91 32.17 0.55 -0.55
C ASP A 91 32.09 1.71 0.47
N ALA A 92 31.21 2.68 0.21
CA ALA A 92 30.96 3.82 1.07
C ALA A 92 30.29 3.41 2.40
N GLN A 93 29.67 2.21 2.44
CA GLN A 93 28.93 1.66 3.58
C GLN A 93 27.74 2.51 4.03
N ILE A 94 27.14 3.26 3.09
CA ILE A 94 25.91 4.01 3.34
C ILE A 94 24.77 3.01 3.51
N SER A 95 24.00 3.14 4.58
CA SER A 95 22.87 2.25 4.86
C SER A 95 21.57 3.03 5.03
N ILE A 96 20.45 2.38 4.76
CA ILE A 96 19.11 2.95 4.89
C ILE A 96 18.32 2.03 5.81
N ALA A 97 17.73 2.60 6.85
CA ALA A 97 16.86 1.89 7.78
C ALA A 97 15.48 2.53 7.81
N PHE A 98 14.44 1.72 7.97
CA PHE A 98 13.06 2.17 7.96
C PHE A 98 12.17 1.25 8.78
N ASN A 99 11.05 1.80 9.26
CA ASN A 99 10.09 1.05 10.05
C ASN A 99 9.20 0.18 9.14
N GLN A 100 9.48 -1.13 9.10
CA GLN A 100 8.73 -2.09 8.29
C GLN A 100 7.42 -2.56 8.92
N SER A 101 7.14 -2.22 10.19
CA SER A 101 5.82 -2.44 10.78
C SER A 101 4.72 -1.70 10.02
N PHE A 102 5.08 -0.63 9.32
CA PHE A 102 4.22 0.11 8.40
C PHE A 102 4.60 -0.18 6.95
N PHE A 103 4.41 -1.44 6.51
CA PHE A 103 4.88 -1.98 5.23
C PHE A 103 4.79 -1.00 4.04
N SER A 104 3.65 -0.34 3.87
CA SER A 104 3.44 0.56 2.73
C SER A 104 4.17 1.91 2.87
N VAL A 105 4.22 2.49 4.08
CA VAL A 105 5.02 3.70 4.38
C VAL A 105 6.51 3.39 4.26
N GLY A 106 6.94 2.27 4.86
CA GLY A 106 8.33 1.80 4.84
C GLY A 106 8.86 1.57 3.43
N ASN A 107 8.11 0.88 2.56
CA ASN A 107 8.53 0.68 1.17
C ASN A 107 8.60 1.98 0.37
N THR A 108 7.67 2.91 0.62
CA THR A 108 7.61 4.21 -0.06
C THR A 108 8.83 5.07 0.30
N ILE A 109 9.14 5.23 1.59
CA ILE A 109 10.32 5.99 2.02
C ILE A 109 11.62 5.28 1.65
N SER A 110 11.68 3.95 1.74
CA SER A 110 12.89 3.18 1.41
C SER A 110 13.25 3.37 -0.06
N SER A 111 12.26 3.25 -0.94
CA SER A 111 12.45 3.50 -2.38
C SER A 111 12.85 4.95 -2.66
N ALA A 112 12.19 5.92 -2.01
CA ALA A 112 12.50 7.34 -2.18
C ALA A 112 13.92 7.68 -1.68
N MET A 113 14.31 7.20 -0.50
CA MET A 113 15.65 7.39 0.05
C MET A 113 16.70 6.72 -0.84
N LEU A 114 16.47 5.47 -1.26
CA LEU A 114 17.41 4.73 -2.12
C LEU A 114 17.63 5.43 -3.45
N VAL A 115 16.57 5.81 -4.16
CA VAL A 115 16.68 6.50 -5.46
C VAL A 115 17.37 7.85 -5.30
N SER A 116 17.05 8.61 -4.25
CA SER A 116 17.67 9.93 -4.02
C SER A 116 19.16 9.80 -3.69
N THR A 117 19.53 8.87 -2.81
CA THR A 117 20.93 8.59 -2.46
C THR A 117 21.72 8.09 -3.67
N LEU A 118 21.16 7.19 -4.49
CA LEU A 118 21.83 6.73 -5.70
C LEU A 118 22.05 7.85 -6.72
N ASN A 119 21.05 8.73 -6.91
CA ASN A 119 21.18 9.89 -7.78
C ASN A 119 22.25 10.86 -7.27
N ALA A 120 22.33 11.08 -5.95
CA ALA A 120 23.38 11.90 -5.34
C ALA A 120 24.78 11.31 -5.53
N LEU A 121 24.92 9.99 -5.37
CA LEU A 121 26.19 9.28 -5.61
C LEU A 121 26.61 9.38 -7.08
N ALA A 122 25.67 9.21 -8.01
CA ALA A 122 25.92 9.31 -9.45
C ALA A 122 26.33 10.74 -9.86
N ASP A 123 25.64 11.75 -9.34
CA ASP A 123 25.96 13.16 -9.59
C ASP A 123 27.31 13.56 -8.99
N TYR A 124 27.60 13.13 -7.75
CA TYR A 124 28.89 13.37 -7.11
C TYR A 124 30.04 12.69 -7.88
N ALA A 125 29.86 11.45 -8.34
CA ALA A 125 30.83 10.75 -9.18
C ALA A 125 31.04 11.46 -10.54
N GLY A 126 29.95 11.96 -11.15
CA GLY A 126 29.98 12.69 -12.41
C GLY A 126 30.71 14.03 -12.31
N GLN A 127 30.35 14.86 -11.34
CA GLN A 127 30.89 16.22 -11.19
C GLN A 127 32.28 16.27 -10.54
N SER A 128 32.55 15.43 -9.54
CA SER A 128 33.77 15.54 -8.74
C SER A 128 34.87 14.55 -9.14
N TYR A 129 34.49 13.34 -9.59
CA TYR A 129 35.45 12.26 -9.89
C TYR A 129 35.89 12.23 -11.36
N LEU A 130 34.95 12.32 -12.31
CA LEU A 130 35.27 12.25 -13.74
C LEU A 130 35.88 13.55 -14.29
N VAL A 131 35.38 14.71 -13.85
CA VAL A 131 35.88 16.03 -14.31
C VAL A 131 37.32 16.30 -13.84
N ASN A 132 37.69 15.87 -12.63
CA ASN A 132 39.05 16.03 -12.11
C ASN A 132 40.06 15.03 -12.69
N SER A 133 39.60 13.87 -13.17
CA SER A 133 40.48 12.79 -13.64
C SER A 133 40.69 12.80 -15.16
N ILE A 134 39.70 13.26 -15.94
CA ILE A 134 39.75 13.27 -17.40
C ILE A 134 38.99 14.50 -17.94
N PRO A 135 39.66 15.60 -18.33
CA PRO A 135 39.01 16.89 -18.63
C PRO A 135 38.14 16.92 -19.92
N TYR A 136 38.00 15.79 -20.62
CA TYR A 136 37.28 15.68 -21.90
C TYR A 136 36.44 14.40 -22.06
N LEU A 137 36.12 13.71 -20.96
CA LEU A 137 35.25 12.53 -21.05
C LEU A 137 33.80 12.94 -20.76
N ASP A 138 33.11 13.40 -21.80
CA ASP A 138 31.65 13.48 -21.84
C ASP A 138 31.10 12.04 -21.95
N VAL A 139 31.24 11.27 -20.87
CA VAL A 139 30.65 9.92 -20.81
C VAL A 139 29.20 10.10 -20.42
N PRO A 140 28.24 9.82 -21.31
CA PRO A 140 26.84 9.83 -20.92
C PRO A 140 26.67 8.80 -19.81
N THR A 141 26.43 9.27 -18.59
CA THR A 141 26.06 8.40 -17.48
C THR A 141 24.84 7.62 -17.93
N ALA A 142 24.92 6.29 -17.84
CA ALA A 142 23.84 5.43 -18.28
C ALA A 142 22.58 5.81 -17.49
N HIS A 143 21.62 6.47 -18.16
CA HIS A 143 20.34 6.83 -17.58
C HIS A 143 19.52 5.55 -17.38
N VAL A 144 19.71 4.89 -16.24
CA VAL A 144 18.86 3.77 -15.83
C VAL A 144 17.50 4.34 -15.43
N LYS A 145 16.56 4.34 -16.38
CA LYS A 145 15.17 4.69 -16.11
C LYS A 145 14.49 3.55 -15.38
N ILE A 146 14.49 3.58 -14.05
CA ILE A 146 13.69 2.67 -13.23
C ILE A 146 12.23 3.09 -13.37
N SER A 147 11.48 2.34 -14.18
CA SER A 147 10.03 2.52 -14.32
C SER A 147 9.31 1.42 -13.56
N THR A 148 8.55 1.79 -12.53
CA THR A 148 7.63 0.89 -11.81
C THR A 148 6.38 0.65 -12.68
N LEU A 149 6.12 -0.57 -13.12
CA LEU A 149 5.08 -0.87 -14.12
C LEU A 149 3.62 -0.85 -13.61
N TYR A 150 3.37 -1.06 -12.30
CA TYR A 150 2.00 -1.33 -11.81
C TYR A 150 1.48 -0.39 -10.71
N ASN A 151 2.36 0.29 -9.95
CA ASN A 151 1.95 1.32 -8.98
C ASN A 151 3.00 2.46 -8.91
N PRO A 152 3.15 3.26 -9.97
CA PRO A 152 4.19 4.28 -10.05
C PRO A 152 4.02 5.43 -9.05
N SER A 153 2.81 5.68 -8.56
CA SER A 153 2.54 6.64 -7.51
C SER A 153 2.70 6.07 -6.10
N MET A 154 2.99 4.76 -5.95
CA MET A 154 2.97 4.04 -4.67
C MET A 154 1.69 4.34 -3.88
N SER A 155 0.55 4.35 -4.57
CA SER A 155 -0.73 4.69 -3.97
C SER A 155 -1.24 3.58 -3.05
N TYR A 156 -1.58 3.94 -1.83
CA TYR A 156 -2.21 3.09 -0.82
C TYR A 156 -3.60 2.63 -1.27
N GLU A 157 -4.33 3.52 -1.92
CA GLU A 157 -5.67 3.25 -2.43
C GLU A 157 -5.63 2.08 -3.43
N PHE A 158 -4.78 2.16 -4.45
CA PHE A 158 -4.68 1.09 -5.46
C PHE A 158 -4.03 -0.20 -4.94
N TYR A 159 -3.26 -0.15 -3.86
CA TYR A 159 -2.63 -1.33 -3.28
C TYR A 159 -3.55 -2.08 -2.31
N LEU A 160 -4.22 -1.36 -1.38
CA LEU A 160 -4.90 -1.99 -0.25
C LEU A 160 -6.42 -2.04 -0.42
N GLU A 161 -7.02 -1.03 -1.04
CA GLU A 161 -8.47 -0.93 -1.19
C GLU A 161 -9.07 -2.13 -1.94
N PRO A 162 -8.45 -2.66 -3.02
CA PRO A 162 -8.99 -3.79 -3.76
C PRO A 162 -9.04 -5.11 -3.00
N PHE A 163 -8.25 -5.26 -1.94
CA PHE A 163 -8.31 -6.44 -1.09
C PHE A 163 -9.24 -6.23 0.10
N MET A 164 -9.20 -5.04 0.69
CA MET A 164 -9.90 -4.81 1.95
C MET A 164 -11.40 -4.63 1.76
N VAL A 165 -11.85 -3.85 0.78
CA VAL A 165 -13.30 -3.61 0.59
C VAL A 165 -14.05 -4.90 0.25
N PRO A 166 -13.60 -5.73 -0.71
CA PRO A 166 -14.22 -7.03 -0.97
C PRO A 166 -14.19 -7.98 0.24
N ALA A 167 -13.10 -8.01 1.01
CA ALA A 167 -12.97 -8.87 2.19
C ALA A 167 -13.92 -8.48 3.33
N VAL A 168 -14.08 -7.18 3.60
CA VAL A 168 -15.00 -6.71 4.64
C VAL A 168 -16.45 -6.91 4.21
N LEU A 169 -16.80 -6.63 2.95
CA LEU A 169 -18.13 -6.89 2.42
C LEU A 169 -18.47 -8.39 2.44
N HIS A 170 -17.50 -9.25 2.13
CA HIS A 170 -17.63 -10.69 2.23
C HIS A 170 -17.90 -11.15 3.68
N LEU A 171 -17.15 -10.65 4.66
CA LEU A 171 -17.36 -10.99 6.06
C LEU A 171 -18.75 -10.54 6.54
N LEU A 172 -19.17 -9.33 6.16
CA LEU A 172 -20.47 -8.78 6.51
C LEU A 172 -21.62 -9.59 5.88
N LEU A 173 -21.44 -10.07 4.63
CA LEU A 173 -22.38 -10.98 3.98
C LEU A 173 -22.57 -12.24 4.84
N CYS A 174 -21.48 -12.90 5.25
CA CYS A 174 -21.54 -14.08 6.10
C CYS A 174 -22.30 -13.79 7.40
N CYS A 175 -21.97 -12.70 8.10
CA CYS A 175 -22.68 -12.31 9.32
C CYS A 175 -24.17 -12.06 9.09
N CYS A 176 -24.54 -11.43 7.97
CA CYS A 176 -25.95 -11.15 7.64
C CYS A 176 -26.72 -12.43 7.33
N VAL A 177 -26.14 -13.34 6.53
CA VAL A 177 -26.75 -14.64 6.20
C VAL A 177 -26.92 -15.47 7.46
N ALA A 178 -25.88 -15.53 8.29
CA ALA A 178 -25.91 -16.20 9.57
C ALA A 178 -27.03 -15.66 10.48
N PHE A 179 -27.08 -14.34 10.65
CA PHE A 179 -28.11 -13.71 11.47
C PHE A 179 -29.53 -13.94 10.91
N ALA A 180 -29.71 -13.87 9.59
CA ALA A 180 -31.00 -14.09 8.94
C ALA A 180 -31.53 -15.50 9.18
N ILE A 181 -30.67 -16.52 9.13
CA ILE A 181 -31.04 -17.92 9.37
C ILE A 181 -31.25 -18.17 10.87
N GLY A 182 -30.36 -17.68 11.72
CA GLY A 182 -30.51 -17.79 13.17
C GLY A 182 -31.79 -17.14 13.70
N GLN A 183 -32.23 -16.03 13.08
CA GLN A 183 -33.49 -15.38 13.42
C GLN A 183 -34.71 -16.25 13.05
N GLU A 184 -34.66 -16.97 11.93
CA GLU A 184 -35.71 -17.91 11.52
C GLU A 184 -35.76 -19.14 12.43
N LEU A 185 -34.61 -19.64 12.87
CA LEU A 185 -34.52 -20.71 13.87
C LEU A 185 -35.15 -20.27 15.20
N LYS A 186 -34.81 -19.07 15.67
CA LYS A 186 -35.36 -18.51 16.92
C LYS A 186 -36.87 -18.25 16.85
N ARG A 187 -37.41 -17.90 15.68
CA ARG A 187 -38.85 -17.64 15.48
C ARG A 187 -39.67 -18.91 15.26
N GLY A 188 -39.05 -20.09 15.16
CA GLY A 188 -39.72 -21.36 14.93
C GLY A 188 -40.31 -21.52 13.51
N THR A 189 -40.11 -20.53 12.63
CA THR A 189 -40.61 -20.49 11.25
C THR A 189 -39.92 -21.50 10.33
N LEU A 190 -38.81 -22.10 10.75
CA LEU A 190 -38.19 -23.23 10.06
C LEU A 190 -39.15 -24.42 9.89
N THR A 191 -40.02 -24.69 10.88
CA THR A 191 -41.01 -25.77 10.77
C THR A 191 -42.04 -25.52 9.65
N ALA A 192 -42.39 -24.25 9.41
CA ALA A 192 -43.24 -23.85 8.28
C ALA A 192 -42.53 -23.95 6.92
N TRP A 193 -41.19 -23.86 6.91
CA TRP A 193 -40.35 -24.08 5.72
C TRP A 193 -40.12 -25.55 5.41
N VAL A 194 -39.90 -26.37 6.45
CA VAL A 194 -39.65 -27.82 6.36
C VAL A 194 -40.91 -28.58 5.88
N ASN A 195 -42.11 -28.08 6.21
CA ASN A 195 -43.38 -28.66 5.74
C ASN A 195 -43.74 -28.31 4.27
N ARG A 196 -42.95 -27.47 3.58
CA ARG A 196 -43.06 -27.28 2.13
C ARG A 196 -41.97 -28.09 1.43
N GLU A 197 -42.30 -28.75 0.33
CA GLU A 197 -41.36 -29.55 -0.48
C GLU A 197 -40.14 -28.78 -1.04
N SER A 198 -39.99 -27.49 -0.72
CA SER A 198 -39.01 -26.58 -1.31
C SER A 198 -38.10 -25.91 -0.27
N PHE A 199 -37.76 -26.57 0.85
CA PHE A 199 -36.82 -26.04 1.86
C PHE A 199 -35.50 -25.57 1.24
N ILE A 200 -34.89 -26.43 0.40
CA ILE A 200 -33.64 -26.16 -0.30
C ILE A 200 -33.79 -24.96 -1.24
N GLN A 201 -34.92 -24.85 -1.93
CA GLN A 201 -35.20 -23.72 -2.83
C GLN A 201 -35.35 -22.40 -2.07
N GLY A 202 -36.02 -22.40 -0.92
CA GLY A 202 -36.16 -21.21 -0.07
C GLY A 202 -34.82 -20.75 0.50
N LEU A 203 -33.98 -21.70 0.93
CA LEU A 203 -32.64 -21.43 1.43
C LEU A 203 -31.74 -20.87 0.33
N LEU A 204 -31.73 -21.50 -0.85
CA LEU A 204 -31.01 -21.02 -2.03
C LEU A 204 -31.48 -19.63 -2.45
N ALA A 205 -32.78 -19.38 -2.49
CA ALA A 205 -33.33 -18.08 -2.87
C ALA A 205 -32.91 -16.97 -1.90
N LYS A 206 -32.92 -17.24 -0.58
CA LYS A 206 -32.42 -16.28 0.43
C LYS A 206 -30.93 -16.02 0.26
N ASN A 207 -30.11 -17.06 0.19
CA ASN A 207 -28.66 -16.92 0.00
C ASN A 207 -28.35 -16.14 -1.28
N LEU A 208 -29.01 -16.49 -2.39
CA LEU A 208 -28.87 -15.80 -3.67
C LEU A 208 -29.21 -14.31 -3.55
N LEU A 209 -30.31 -13.97 -2.87
CA LEU A 209 -30.70 -12.56 -2.66
C LEU A 209 -29.63 -11.77 -1.90
N TYR A 210 -29.11 -12.33 -0.80
CA TYR A 210 -28.03 -11.68 -0.04
C TYR A 210 -26.76 -11.54 -0.89
N SER A 211 -26.32 -12.61 -1.57
CA SER A 211 -25.13 -12.56 -2.43
C SER A 211 -25.27 -11.52 -3.54
N LEU A 212 -26.43 -11.42 -4.19
CA LEU A 212 -26.68 -10.41 -5.23
C LEU A 212 -26.63 -8.97 -4.69
N ILE A 213 -27.17 -8.71 -3.50
CA ILE A 213 -27.11 -7.38 -2.88
C ILE A 213 -25.65 -6.98 -2.62
N PHE A 214 -24.85 -7.89 -2.04
CA PHE A 214 -23.45 -7.59 -1.75
C PHE A 214 -22.59 -7.50 -3.03
N CYS A 215 -22.87 -8.32 -4.05
CA CYS A 215 -22.23 -8.17 -5.35
C CYS A 215 -22.53 -6.81 -5.97
N ALA A 216 -23.78 -6.35 -5.91
CA ALA A 216 -24.14 -5.03 -6.43
C ALA A 216 -23.34 -3.91 -5.72
N TRP A 217 -23.17 -3.99 -4.40
CA TRP A 217 -22.33 -3.04 -3.66
C TRP A 217 -20.86 -3.09 -4.07
N THR A 218 -20.28 -4.28 -4.23
CA THR A 218 -18.92 -4.41 -4.74
C THR A 218 -18.79 -3.85 -6.14
N TRP A 219 -19.78 -4.05 -7.01
CA TRP A 219 -19.75 -3.53 -8.38
C TRP A 219 -19.87 -2.01 -8.43
N VAL A 220 -20.71 -1.42 -7.56
CA VAL A 220 -20.78 0.05 -7.40
C VAL A 220 -19.44 0.62 -6.96
N TRP A 221 -18.80 0.00 -5.96
CA TRP A 221 -17.46 0.39 -5.52
C TRP A 221 -16.41 0.22 -6.63
N MET A 222 -16.43 -0.91 -7.35
CA MET A 222 -15.49 -1.19 -8.44
C MET A 222 -15.68 -0.21 -9.61
N PHE A 223 -16.92 0.16 -9.93
CA PHE A 223 -17.23 1.19 -10.92
C PHE A 223 -16.67 2.56 -10.49
N TRP A 224 -16.84 2.94 -9.23
CA TRP A 224 -16.25 4.17 -8.69
C TRP A 224 -14.72 4.16 -8.81
N LEU A 225 -14.08 3.03 -8.49
CA LEU A 225 -12.63 2.90 -8.52
C LEU A 225 -12.07 2.94 -9.97
N VAL A 226 -12.74 2.30 -10.93
CA VAL A 226 -12.33 2.31 -12.34
C VAL A 226 -12.59 3.67 -12.99
N GLU A 227 -13.81 4.20 -12.87
CA GLU A 227 -14.25 5.33 -13.70
C GLU A 227 -13.91 6.70 -13.09
N ILE A 228 -13.90 6.81 -11.76
CA ILE A 228 -13.65 8.08 -11.06
C ILE A 228 -12.20 8.18 -10.60
N ARG A 229 -11.61 7.09 -10.10
CA ARG A 229 -10.22 7.07 -9.62
C ARG A 229 -9.21 6.67 -10.70
N GLY A 230 -9.67 6.17 -11.85
CA GLY A 230 -8.81 5.86 -12.99
C GLY A 230 -8.03 4.56 -12.84
N TRP A 231 -8.54 3.60 -12.06
CA TRP A 231 -7.91 2.30 -11.93
C TRP A 231 -8.13 1.44 -13.17
N PHE A 232 -7.08 0.76 -13.61
CA PHE A 232 -7.12 -0.11 -14.77
C PHE A 232 -7.19 -1.57 -14.36
N VAL A 233 -8.20 -2.27 -14.84
CA VAL A 233 -8.34 -3.72 -14.67
C VAL A 233 -7.48 -4.43 -15.71
N ALA A 234 -6.30 -4.89 -15.29
CA ALA A 234 -5.43 -5.71 -16.12
C ALA A 234 -6.00 -7.15 -16.20
N GLY A 235 -6.79 -7.42 -17.25
CA GLY A 235 -7.34 -8.75 -17.52
C GLY A 235 -8.82 -8.71 -17.92
N SER A 236 -9.55 -9.78 -17.57
CA SER A 236 -10.97 -9.90 -17.89
C SER A 236 -11.84 -9.41 -16.72
N LEU A 237 -12.50 -8.26 -16.92
CA LEU A 237 -13.48 -7.72 -15.97
C LEU A 237 -14.62 -8.71 -15.71
N SER A 238 -15.12 -9.38 -16.76
CA SER A 238 -16.21 -10.35 -16.61
C SER A 238 -15.80 -11.56 -15.75
N LEU A 239 -14.56 -12.02 -15.89
CA LEU A 239 -14.03 -13.10 -15.06
C LEU A 239 -13.97 -12.70 -13.58
N LEU A 240 -13.54 -11.46 -13.29
CA LEU A 240 -13.50 -10.94 -11.92
C LEU A 240 -14.89 -10.85 -11.31
N LEU A 241 -15.88 -10.31 -12.05
CA LEU A 241 -17.26 -10.19 -11.56
C LEU A 241 -17.89 -11.57 -11.32
N CYS A 242 -17.64 -12.55 -12.20
CA CYS A 242 -18.11 -13.93 -12.04
C CYS A 242 -17.44 -14.63 -10.85
N ALA A 243 -16.12 -14.50 -10.71
CA ALA A 243 -15.38 -15.08 -9.60
C ALA A 243 -15.83 -14.51 -8.25
N GLN A 244 -16.06 -13.18 -8.21
CA GLN A 244 -16.58 -12.49 -7.03
C GLN A 244 -17.96 -13.00 -6.62
N PHE A 245 -18.87 -13.15 -7.60
CA PHE A 245 -20.21 -13.69 -7.35
C PHE A 245 -20.13 -15.12 -6.80
N LEU A 246 -19.31 -15.97 -7.43
CA LEU A 246 -19.15 -17.37 -7.01
C LEU A 246 -18.58 -17.47 -5.60
N LEU A 247 -17.61 -16.61 -5.24
CA LEU A 247 -17.06 -16.52 -3.89
C LEU A 247 -18.14 -16.12 -2.87
N TYR A 248 -18.90 -15.05 -3.15
CA TYR A 248 -19.94 -14.58 -2.24
C TYR A 248 -21.06 -15.61 -2.06
N PHE A 249 -21.44 -16.29 -3.14
CA PHE A 249 -22.47 -17.31 -3.09
C PHE A 249 -22.02 -18.56 -2.33
N ALA A 250 -20.79 -19.03 -2.57
CA ALA A 250 -20.24 -20.19 -1.86
C ALA A 250 -20.14 -19.94 -0.35
N TYR A 251 -19.65 -18.76 0.06
CA TYR A 251 -19.52 -18.44 1.48
C TYR A 251 -20.85 -18.13 2.16
N ALA A 252 -21.85 -17.59 1.45
CA ALA A 252 -23.21 -17.49 1.96
C ALA A 252 -23.76 -18.89 2.29
N LEU A 253 -23.58 -19.87 1.38
CA LEU A 253 -23.98 -21.25 1.62
C LEU A 253 -23.24 -21.86 2.83
N ILE A 254 -21.93 -21.69 2.93
CA ILE A 254 -21.17 -22.18 4.10
C ILE A 254 -21.71 -21.54 5.39
N SER A 255 -21.88 -20.22 5.40
CA SER A 255 -22.42 -19.50 6.56
C SER A 255 -23.82 -19.96 6.94
N SER A 256 -24.63 -20.40 5.97
CA SER A 256 -25.96 -20.93 6.20
C SER A 256 -25.97 -22.30 6.89
N THR A 257 -24.90 -23.07 6.76
CA THR A 257 -24.75 -24.41 7.35
C THR A 257 -24.13 -24.41 8.75
N VAL A 258 -23.50 -23.30 9.16
CA VAL A 258 -22.82 -23.17 10.46
C VAL A 258 -23.79 -22.98 11.64
N ILE A 259 -25.06 -22.67 11.36
CA ILE A 259 -26.13 -22.43 12.34
C ILE A 259 -27.13 -23.57 12.31
#